data_AF-A0A1B2I844-F1
#
_entry.id   AF-A0A1B2I844-F1
#
_cell.length_a   1.000
_cell.length_b   1.000
_cell.length_c   1.000
_cell.angle_alpha   90.00
_cell.angle_beta   90.00
_cell.angle_gamma   90.00
#
_symmetry.space_group_name_H-M   'P 1'
#
loop_
_entity.id
_entity.type
_entity.pdbx_description
1 polymer ?
#
loop_
_entity_poly.entity_id
_entity_poly.type
_entity_poly.pdbx_seq_one_letter_code
_entity_poly.pdbx_strand_id
1 'polypeptide(L)' 'MEAINGWLKAELFTDFHVTGKENIEREIEEYIKFFNKERPAYALRYMTPKQYKEAYGGNGSFRSRT' A
#
# COMPACT_ATOMS: atom_id res chain seq x y z
N MET A 1 -6.65 -2.99 15.08
CA MET A 1 -6.25 -3.00 13.66
C MET A 1 -7.43 -2.48 12.84
N GLU A 2 -7.84 -1.22 13.07
CA GLU A 2 -9.08 -0.61 12.52
C GLU A 2 -8.82 0.77 11.87
N ALA A 3 -7.75 1.46 12.29
CA ALA A 3 -7.40 2.78 11.79
C ALA A 3 -7.11 2.80 10.29
N ILE A 4 -6.56 1.71 9.73
CA ILE A 4 -6.22 1.63 8.30
C ILE A 4 -7.47 1.49 7.43
N ASN A 5 -8.50 0.80 7.93
CA ASN A 5 -9.78 0.65 7.23
C ASN A 5 -10.58 1.97 7.25
N GLY A 6 -10.44 2.77 8.33
CA GLY A 6 -10.99 4.12 8.41
C GLY A 6 -10.27 5.12 7.49
N TRP A 7 -8.95 5.10 7.47
CA TRP A 7 -8.14 5.95 6.57
C TRP A 7 -8.34 5.59 5.10
N LEU A 8 -8.46 4.30 4.78
CA LEU A 8 -8.76 3.81 3.44
C LEU A 8 -10.05 4.45 2.90
N LYS A 9 -11.13 4.44 3.69
CA LYS A 9 -12.40 5.07 3.29
C LYS A 9 -12.23 6.57 3.07
N ALA A 10 -11.54 7.27 3.97
CA ALA A 10 -11.31 8.70 3.82
C ALA A 10 -10.51 9.05 2.55
N GLU A 11 -9.38 8.36 2.31
CA GLU A 11 -8.54 8.57 1.13
C GLU A 11 -9.27 8.26 -0.19
N LEU A 12 -10.10 7.20 -0.23
CA LEU A 12 -10.91 6.89 -1.42
C LEU A 12 -11.91 8.01 -1.74
N PHE A 13 -12.53 8.62 -0.73
CA PHE A 13 -13.49 9.71 -0.94
C PHE A 13 -12.82 11.05 -1.25
N THR A 14 -11.64 11.35 -0.69
CA THR A 14 -10.98 12.65 -0.86
C THR A 14 -10.04 12.73 -2.05
N ASP A 15 -9.31 11.64 -2.34
CA ASP A 15 -8.20 11.66 -3.31
C ASP A 15 -8.62 11.01 -4.64
N PHE A 16 -9.30 9.87 -4.59
CA PHE A 16 -9.74 9.13 -5.78
C PHE A 16 -11.08 9.62 -6.35
N HIS A 17 -11.82 10.51 -5.67
CA HIS A 17 -13.11 11.01 -6.17
C HIS A 17 -14.05 9.88 -6.64
N VAL A 18 -14.26 8.86 -5.79
CA VAL A 18 -15.27 7.78 -5.97
C VAL A 18 -16.71 8.37 -5.86
N THR A 19 -16.98 9.32 -6.73
CA THR A 19 -18.21 10.08 -6.96
C THR A 19 -18.42 10.27 -8.47
N GLY A 20 -17.45 9.88 -9.29
CA GLY A 20 -17.49 9.96 -10.75
C GLY A 20 -18.24 8.81 -11.42
N LYS A 21 -18.41 8.93 -12.75
CA LYS A 21 -19.03 7.92 -13.63
C LYS A 21 -18.15 6.70 -13.93
N GLU A 22 -16.89 6.67 -13.46
CA GLU A 22 -15.98 5.55 -13.69
C GLU A 22 -16.30 4.33 -12.80
N ASN A 23 -15.83 3.17 -13.22
CA ASN A 23 -16.12 1.92 -12.54
C ASN A 23 -15.29 1.85 -11.24
N ILE A 24 -16.00 1.91 -10.11
CA ILE A 24 -15.48 1.86 -8.73
C ILE A 24 -14.47 0.72 -8.54
N GLU A 25 -14.66 -0.41 -9.22
CA GLU A 25 -13.75 -1.55 -9.16
C GLU A 25 -12.33 -1.20 -9.64
N ARG A 26 -12.21 -0.38 -10.69
CA ARG A 26 -10.92 0.03 -11.25
C ARG A 26 -10.20 1.01 -10.32
N GLU A 27 -10.94 1.93 -9.70
CA GLU A 27 -10.38 2.88 -8.73
C GLU A 27 -9.84 2.18 -7.48
N ILE A 28 -10.58 1.17 -7.00
CA ILE A 28 -10.12 0.32 -5.88
C ILE A 28 -8.85 -0.44 -6.27
N GLU A 29 -8.77 -0.99 -7.49
CA GLU A 29 -7.57 -1.69 -7.96
C GLU A 29 -6.35 -0.74 -8.03
N GLU A 30 -6.54 0.47 -8.57
CA GLU A 30 -5.50 1.49 -8.64
C GLU A 30 -5.05 1.94 -7.26
N TYR A 31 -5.98 2.14 -6.32
CA TYR A 31 -5.66 2.45 -4.92
C TYR A 31 -4.83 1.33 -4.28
N ILE A 32 -5.24 0.07 -4.43
CA ILE A 32 -4.52 -1.08 -3.88
C ILE A 32 -3.10 -1.16 -4.45
N LYS A 33 -2.94 -0.87 -5.75
CA LYS A 33 -1.63 -0.85 -6.41
C LYS A 33 -0.75 0.28 -5.85
N PHE A 34 -1.29 1.49 -5.75
CA PHE A 34 -0.60 2.67 -5.21
C PHE A 34 -0.13 2.40 -3.77
N PHE A 35 -1.03 1.94 -2.90
CA PHE A 35 -0.73 1.66 -1.50
C PHE A 35 0.39 0.63 -1.34
N ASN A 36 0.36 -0.45 -2.12
CA ASN A 36 1.31 -1.55 -1.96
C ASN A 36 2.66 -1.32 -2.65
N LYS A 37 2.70 -0.58 -3.77
CA LYS A 37 3.89 -0.47 -4.63
C LYS A 37 4.51 0.91 -4.68
N GLU A 38 3.76 1.97 -4.43
CA GLU A 38 4.20 3.34 -4.71
C GLU A 38 4.31 4.19 -3.44
N ARG A 39 3.58 3.84 -2.37
CA ARG A 39 3.61 4.56 -1.10
C ARG A 39 4.70 4.04 -0.15
N PRO A 40 5.82 4.77 0.05
CA PRO A 40 6.78 4.44 1.09
C PRO A 40 6.22 4.80 2.46
N ALA A 41 6.36 3.89 3.42
CA ALA A 41 5.89 4.11 4.78
C ALA A 41 7.06 4.41 5.72
N TYR A 42 6.94 5.48 6.52
CA TYR A 42 7.96 5.83 7.53
C TYR A 42 8.22 4.66 8.50
N ALA A 43 7.15 3.98 8.93
CA ALA A 43 7.22 2.81 9.80
C ALA A 43 8.01 1.63 9.18
N LEU A 44 8.09 1.58 7.85
CA LEU A 44 8.87 0.58 7.11
C LEU A 44 10.23 1.12 6.66
N ARG A 45 10.77 2.15 7.34
CA ARG A 45 12.02 2.83 6.95
C ARG A 45 11.99 3.36 5.51
N TYR A 46 10.85 3.93 5.11
CA TYR A 46 10.59 4.42 3.76
C TYR A 46 10.60 3.33 2.67
N MET A 47 10.46 2.07 3.04
CA MET A 47 10.16 0.99 2.10
C MET A 47 8.66 0.97 1.79
N THR A 48 8.33 0.51 0.59
CA THR A 48 6.94 0.20 0.23
C THR A 48 6.54 -1.15 0.85
N PRO A 49 5.24 -1.39 1.11
CA PRO A 49 4.78 -2.67 1.66
C PRO A 49 5.27 -3.89 0.86
N LYS A 50 5.34 -3.77 -0.47
CA LYS A 50 5.93 -4.81 -1.34
C LYS A 50 7.41 -5.03 -1.02
N GLN A 51 8.22 -3.97 -1.01
CA GLN A 51 9.66 -4.06 -0.72
C GLN A 51 9.94 -4.64 0.66
N TYR A 52 9.15 -4.24 1.67
CA TYR A 52 9.26 -4.79 3.02
C TYR A 52 8.95 -6.29 3.05
N LYS A 53 7.90 -6.72 2.34
CA LYS A 53 7.57 -8.15 2.22
C LYS A 53 8.64 -8.93 1.45
N GLU A 54 9.25 -8.35 0.43
CA GLU A 54 10.36 -8.97 -0.30
C GLU A 54 11.62 -9.09 0.58
N ALA A 55 11.89 -8.08 1.42
CA ALA A 55 13.04 -8.05 2.31
C ALA A 55 12.88 -8.96 3.54
N TYR A 56 11.67 -9.12 4.08
CA TYR A 56 11.43 -9.77 5.38
C TYR A 56 10.35 -10.86 5.39
N GLY A 57 9.57 -11.01 4.31
CA GLY A 57 8.42 -11.93 4.23
C GLY A 57 8.74 -13.34 3.74
N GLY A 58 9.98 -13.62 3.35
CA GLY A 58 10.45 -14.94 2.94
C GLY A 58 11.48 -15.49 3.93
N ASN A 59 11.25 -16.72 4.42
CA ASN A 59 12.18 -17.49 5.24
C ASN A 59 13.64 -17.36 4.76
N GLY A 60 14.50 -16.83 5.64
CA GLY A 60 15.93 -17.14 5.70
C GLY A 60 16.75 -16.97 4.43
N SER A 61 17.16 -15.75 4.12
CA SER A 61 18.53 -15.54 3.63
C SER A 61 18.96 -14.14 3.98
N PHE A 62 19.42 -14.00 5.22
CA PHE A 62 20.32 -12.94 5.62
C PHE A 62 21.54 -13.04 4.69
N ARG A 63 21.48 -12.35 3.55
CA ARG A 63 22.63 -12.16 2.66
C ARG A 63 23.60 -11.25 3.40
N SER A 64 24.38 -11.88 4.28
CA SER A 64 25.65 -11.39 4.73
C SER A 64 26.50 -11.14 3.48
N ARG A 65 26.76 -9.87 3.19
CA ARG A 65 27.87 -9.47 2.32
C ARG A 65 28.55 -8.29 3.00
N THR A 66 29.54 -8.67 3.81
CA THR A 66 30.84 -7.98 3.87
C THR A 66 31.36 -7.67 2.48
#